data_AF-A0A1J3IRK1-F1
#
_entry.id   AF-A0A1J3IRK1-F1
#
_cell.length_a   1.000
_cell.length_b   1.000
_cell.length_c   1.000
_cell.angle_alpha   90.00
_cell.angle_beta   90.00
_cell.angle_gamma   90.00
#
_symmetry.space_group_name_H-M   'P 1'
#
loop_
_entity.id
_entity.type
_entity.pdbx_description
1 polymer ?
#
loop_
_entity_poly.entity_id
_entity_poly.type
_entity_poly.pdbx_seq_one_letter_code
_entity_poly.pdbx_strand_id
1 'polypeptide(L)'
;LLLPMYIFASSILKFLGQPDDIAELCGIIAVWVIPVHFAFAFLFPLNRFLQCQLKNKVIAIAAGVAIVVHVFVCWLFVYGLNLGVIGTMATVNFAWSLNVFILFTYATCGKCPLTWTGFSI
;
A
#
# COMPACT_ATOMS: atom_id res chain seq x y z
N LEU A 1 15.63 4.98 6.76
CA LEU A 1 16.70 5.66 6.00
C LEU A 1 16.14 6.58 4.90
N LEU A 2 15.13 6.17 4.11
CA LEU A 2 14.61 7.00 3.01
C LEU A 2 13.62 8.11 3.41
N LEU A 3 13.11 8.11 4.65
CA LEU A 3 12.08 9.07 5.10
C LEU A 3 12.40 10.56 4.81
N PRO A 4 13.65 11.04 5.03
CA PRO A 4 13.99 12.43 4.70
C PRO A 4 13.79 12.77 3.22
N MET A 5 14.01 11.82 2.30
CA MET A 5 13.84 12.05 0.86
C MET A 5 12.38 12.34 0.50
N TYR A 6 11.42 11.72 1.19
CA TYR A 6 9.99 11.96 0.95
C TYR A 6 9.54 13.30 1.54
N ILE A 7 10.05 13.66 2.72
CA ILE A 7 9.71 14.93 3.40
C ILE A 7 10.28 16.12 2.62
N PHE A 8 11.51 16.01 2.13
CA PHE A 8 12.20 17.10 1.40
C PHE A 8 12.09 16.99 -0.12
N ALA A 9 11.19 16.15 -0.64
CA ALA A 9 11.08 15.88 -2.07
C ALA A 9 10.91 17.15 -2.92
N SER A 10 10.06 18.10 -2.49
CA SER A 10 9.88 19.38 -3.18
C SER A 10 11.20 20.18 -3.24
N SER A 11 11.87 20.38 -2.11
CA SER A 11 13.13 21.13 -2.05
C SER A 11 14.24 20.47 -2.87
N ILE A 12 14.33 19.14 -2.84
CA ILE A 12 15.30 18.38 -3.62
C ILE A 12 15.04 18.57 -5.12
N LEU A 13 13.78 18.48 -5.56
CA LEU A 13 13.42 18.63 -6.97
C LEU A 13 13.64 20.06 -7.48
N LYS A 14 13.29 21.07 -6.68
CA LYS A 14 13.59 22.48 -7.01
C LYS A 14 15.09 22.70 -7.16
N PHE A 15 15.89 22.14 -6.24
CA PHE A 15 17.35 22.19 -6.32
C PHE A 15 17.90 21.53 -7.60
N LEU A 16 17.26 20.46 -8.07
CA LEU A 16 17.60 19.78 -9.32
C LEU A 16 17.09 20.50 -10.58
N GLY A 17 16.42 21.64 -10.45
CA GLY A 17 15.96 22.47 -11.57
C GLY A 17 14.55 22.13 -12.08
N GLN A 18 13.76 21.39 -11.31
CA GLN A 18 12.37 21.10 -11.68
C GLN A 18 11.49 22.36 -11.53
N PRO A 19 10.51 22.60 -12.43
CA PRO A 19 9.53 23.65 -12.25
C PRO A 19 8.83 23.60 -10.89
N ASP A 20 8.60 24.78 -10.30
CA ASP A 20 8.10 24.92 -8.93
C ASP A 20 6.76 24.21 -8.70
N ASP A 21 5.84 24.34 -9.67
CA ASP A 21 4.52 23.72 -9.64
C ASP A 21 4.60 22.18 -9.64
N ILE A 22 5.49 21.61 -10.46
CA ILE A 22 5.71 20.16 -10.51
C ILE A 22 6.40 19.68 -9.23
N ALA A 23 7.41 20.40 -8.76
CA ALA A 23 8.15 20.04 -7.55
C ALA A 23 7.26 20.05 -6.30
N GLU A 24 6.36 21.02 -6.18
CA GLU A 24 5.38 21.11 -5.09
C GLU A 24 4.37 19.97 -5.13
N LEU A 25 3.83 19.65 -6.32
CA LEU A 25 2.94 18.51 -6.48
C LEU A 25 3.62 17.18 -6.12
N CYS A 26 4.87 16.98 -6.56
CA CYS A 26 5.66 15.81 -6.19
C CYS A 26 5.93 15.74 -4.67
N GLY A 27 6.13 16.88 -4.01
CA GLY A 27 6.25 16.94 -2.55
C GLY A 27 5.01 16.43 -1.82
N ILE A 28 3.82 16.84 -2.26
CA ILE A 28 2.55 16.36 -1.71
C ILE A 28 2.42 14.85 -1.91
N ILE A 29 2.65 14.36 -3.14
CA ILE A 29 2.60 12.93 -3.44
C ILE A 29 3.59 12.15 -2.58
N ALA A 30 4.83 12.62 -2.46
CA ALA A 30 5.89 11.94 -1.73
C ALA A 30 5.54 11.71 -0.26
N VAL A 31 4.96 12.70 0.43
CA VAL A 31 4.51 12.54 1.81
C VAL A 31 3.38 11.51 1.91
N TRP A 32 2.42 11.55 0.98
CA TRP A 32 1.31 10.59 0.94
C TRP A 32 1.71 9.17 0.52
N VAL A 33 2.91 8.98 -0.01
CA VAL A 33 3.49 7.66 -0.32
C VAL A 33 4.09 6.98 0.92
N ILE A 34 4.36 7.71 2.00
CA ILE A 34 4.97 7.15 3.23
C ILE A 34 4.15 6.00 3.83
N PRO A 35 2.81 6.08 3.99
CA PRO A 35 2.05 4.98 4.59
C PRO A 35 2.01 3.73 3.69
N VAL A 36 2.12 3.88 2.36
CA VAL A 36 2.29 2.73 1.44
C VAL A 36 3.56 1.95 1.77
N HIS A 37 4.67 2.65 2.02
CA HIS A 37 5.93 2.01 2.39
C HIS A 37 5.84 1.28 3.73
N PHE A 38 5.07 1.83 4.68
CA PHE A 38 4.78 1.14 5.92
C PHE A 38 3.98 -0.15 5.69
N ALA A 39 2.96 -0.12 4.81
CA ALA A 39 2.22 -1.32 4.43
C ALA A 39 3.13 -2.40 3.82
N PHE A 40 4.12 -2.01 3.01
CA PHE A 40 5.10 -2.94 2.44
C PHE A 40 5.94 -3.69 3.48
N ALA A 41 6.23 -3.07 4.63
CA ALA A 41 6.93 -3.71 5.72
C ALA A 41 6.19 -4.96 6.24
N PHE A 42 4.86 -5.00 6.13
CA PHE A 42 4.04 -6.17 6.47
C PHE A 42 3.77 -7.06 5.26
N LEU A 43 3.50 -6.43 4.12
CA LEU A 43 3.08 -7.13 2.91
C LEU A 43 4.16 -8.09 2.42
N PHE A 44 5.43 -7.67 2.37
CA PHE A 44 6.50 -8.50 1.83
C PHE A 44 6.77 -9.75 2.69
N PRO A 45 6.90 -9.66 4.02
CA PRO A 45 6.99 -10.85 4.87
C PRO A 45 5.78 -11.77 4.75
N LEU A 46 4.54 -11.23 4.74
CA LEU A 46 3.33 -12.03 4.62
C LEU A 46 3.26 -12.79 3.28
N ASN A 47 3.60 -12.11 2.18
CA ASN A 47 3.69 -12.74 0.87
C ASN A 47 4.73 -13.87 0.89
N ARG A 48 5.92 -13.60 1.42
CA ARG A 48 6.99 -14.60 1.49
C ARG A 48 6.59 -15.81 2.34
N PHE A 49 5.97 -15.58 3.50
CA PHE A 49 5.46 -16.63 4.39
C PHE A 49 4.47 -17.54 3.67
N LEU A 50 3.47 -16.97 3.00
CA LEU A 50 2.44 -17.73 2.28
C LEU A 50 3.00 -18.42 1.02
N GLN A 51 3.94 -17.79 0.31
CA GLN A 51 4.63 -18.41 -0.83
C GLN A 51 5.42 -19.64 -0.42
N CYS A 52 6.18 -19.57 0.67
CA CYS A 52 6.96 -20.70 1.20
C CYS A 52 6.07 -21.89 1.62
N GLN A 53 4.77 -21.66 1.87
CA GLN A 53 3.79 -22.70 2.18
C GLN A 53 2.90 -23.10 1.00
N LEU A 54 3.29 -22.70 -0.21
CA LEU A 54 2.56 -22.98 -1.46
C LEU A 54 1.12 -22.42 -1.46
N LYS A 55 0.84 -21.38 -0.66
CA LYS A 55 -0.46 -20.69 -0.59
C LYS A 55 -0.59 -19.56 -1.61
N ASN A 56 0.06 -19.68 -2.77
CA ASN A 56 0.05 -18.66 -3.84
C ASN A 56 -1.35 -18.31 -4.34
N LYS A 57 -2.29 -19.27 -4.31
CA LYS A 57 -3.69 -19.02 -4.66
C LYS A 57 -4.34 -17.98 -3.75
N VAL A 58 -4.00 -17.96 -2.47
CA VAL A 58 -4.53 -16.99 -1.49
C VAL A 58 -4.01 -15.59 -1.80
N ILE A 59 -2.73 -15.48 -2.12
CA ILE A 59 -2.10 -14.22 -2.55
C ILE A 59 -2.78 -13.68 -3.81
N ALA A 60 -3.01 -14.55 -4.81
CA ALA A 60 -3.68 -14.15 -6.05
C ALA A 60 -5.12 -13.69 -5.81
N ILE A 61 -5.88 -14.39 -4.96
CA ILE A 61 -7.24 -13.99 -4.60
C ILE A 61 -7.24 -12.65 -3.85
N ALA A 62 -6.34 -12.45 -2.88
CA ALA A 62 -6.23 -11.20 -2.14
C ALA A 62 -5.90 -10.02 -3.07
N ALA A 63 -4.97 -10.20 -4.01
CA ALA A 63 -4.65 -9.20 -5.01
C ALA A 63 -5.85 -8.89 -5.93
N GLY A 64 -6.58 -9.93 -6.37
CA GLY A 64 -7.79 -9.75 -7.18
C GLY A 64 -8.88 -8.95 -6.45
N VAL A 65 -9.17 -9.29 -5.19
CA VAL A 65 -10.11 -8.54 -4.35
C VAL A 65 -9.65 -7.09 -4.19
N ALA A 66 -8.38 -6.87 -3.89
CA ALA A 66 -7.84 -5.53 -3.72
C ALA A 66 -7.90 -4.70 -4.99
N ILE A 67 -7.69 -5.29 -6.18
CA ILE A 67 -7.85 -4.60 -7.47
C ILE A 67 -9.30 -4.16 -7.68
N VAL A 68 -10.27 -5.06 -7.47
CA VAL A 68 -11.69 -4.73 -7.62
C VAL A 68 -12.08 -3.57 -6.70
N VAL A 69 -11.67 -3.66 -5.43
CA VAL A 69 -11.94 -2.62 -4.44
C VAL A 69 -11.20 -1.32 -4.79
N HIS A 70 -9.95 -1.40 -5.27
CA HIS A 70 -9.18 -0.22 -5.66
C HIS A 70 -9.84 0.50 -6.84
N VAL A 71 -10.33 -0.21 -7.86
CA VAL A 71 -11.08 0.39 -8.98
C VAL A 71 -12.31 1.14 -8.47
N PHE A 72 -13.09 0.52 -7.58
CA PHE A 72 -14.27 1.15 -7.01
C PHE A 72 -13.92 2.40 -6.19
N VAL A 73 -12.91 2.31 -5.32
CA VAL A 73 -12.48 3.43 -4.47
C VAL A 73 -11.87 4.55 -5.30
N CYS A 74 -11.09 4.24 -6.34
CA CYS A 74 -10.60 5.22 -7.32
C CYS A 74 -11.76 5.94 -8.00
N TRP A 75 -12.76 5.21 -8.48
CA TRP A 75 -13.94 5.83 -9.09
C TRP A 75 -14.63 6.79 -8.12
N LEU A 76 -14.87 6.34 -6.88
CA LEU A 76 -15.53 7.16 -5.86
C LEU A 76 -14.71 8.39 -5.46
N PHE A 77 -13.42 8.24 -5.18
CA PHE A 77 -12.60 9.32 -4.60
C PHE A 77 -12.16 10.34 -5.65
N VAL A 78 -11.83 9.86 -6.84
CA VAL A 78 -11.32 10.71 -7.92
C VAL A 78 -12.47 11.37 -8.67
N TYR A 79 -13.48 10.61 -9.11
CA TYR A 79 -14.58 11.16 -9.91
C TYR A 79 -15.80 11.54 -9.08
N GLY A 80 -16.18 10.73 -8.09
CA GLY A 80 -17.35 11.01 -7.25
C GLY A 80 -17.13 12.19 -6.29
N LEU A 81 -16.04 12.13 -5.52
CA LEU A 81 -15.73 13.10 -4.47
C LEU A 81 -14.77 14.21 -4.92
N ASN A 82 -14.13 14.08 -6.09
CA ASN A 82 -13.21 15.07 -6.66
C ASN A 82 -12.10 15.52 -5.69
N LEU A 83 -11.53 14.57 -4.93
CA LEU A 83 -10.55 14.85 -3.87
C LEU A 83 -9.13 15.15 -4.40
N GLY A 84 -8.97 15.28 -5.72
CA GLY A 84 -7.71 15.57 -6.37
C GLY A 84 -6.60 14.57 -6.05
N VAL A 85 -5.35 15.04 -6.12
CA VAL A 85 -4.14 14.20 -5.94
C VAL A 85 -4.09 13.51 -4.58
N ILE A 86 -4.56 14.18 -3.52
CA ILE A 86 -4.61 13.61 -2.17
C ILE A 86 -5.56 12.43 -2.13
N GLY A 87 -6.76 12.57 -2.72
CA GLY A 87 -7.72 11.49 -2.87
C GLY A 87 -7.14 10.30 -3.63
N THR A 88 -6.48 10.56 -4.77
CA THR A 88 -5.80 9.53 -5.56
C THR A 88 -4.76 8.78 -4.74
N MET A 89 -3.95 9.47 -3.95
CA MET A 89 -2.96 8.80 -3.11
C MET A 89 -3.59 8.03 -1.96
N ALA A 90 -4.70 8.50 -1.39
CA ALA A 90 -5.44 7.79 -0.37
C ALA A 90 -5.99 6.45 -0.88
N THR A 91 -6.45 6.36 -2.13
CA THR A 91 -6.96 5.11 -2.71
C THR A 91 -5.88 4.05 -2.85
N VAL A 92 -4.64 4.47 -3.16
CA VAL A 92 -3.46 3.60 -3.24
C VAL A 92 -3.13 3.05 -1.85
N ASN A 93 -3.06 3.92 -0.84
CA ASN A 93 -2.81 3.51 0.54
C ASN A 93 -3.86 2.51 1.04
N PHE A 94 -5.13 2.75 0.73
CA PHE A 94 -6.22 1.86 1.09
C PHE A 94 -6.08 0.47 0.47
N ALA A 95 -5.79 0.38 -0.83
CA ALA A 95 -5.66 -0.91 -1.52
C ALA A 95 -4.49 -1.77 -1.02
N TRP A 96 -3.35 -1.14 -0.70
CA TRP A 96 -2.21 -1.85 -0.12
C TRP A 96 -2.49 -2.29 1.32
N SER A 97 -3.12 -1.43 2.12
CA SER A 97 -3.49 -1.77 3.50
C SER A 97 -4.49 -2.93 3.52
N LEU A 98 -5.47 -2.93 2.61
CA LEU A 98 -6.44 -4.01 2.46
C LEU A 98 -5.75 -5.36 2.17
N ASN A 99 -4.75 -5.39 1.27
CA ASN A 99 -3.97 -6.60 1.03
C ASN A 99 -3.28 -7.10 2.31
N VAL A 100 -2.64 -6.19 3.06
CA VAL A 100 -1.99 -6.53 4.33
C VAL A 100 -3.00 -7.16 5.29
N PHE A 101 -4.18 -6.56 5.47
CA PHE A 101 -5.20 -7.12 6.35
C PHE A 101 -5.67 -8.51 5.90
N ILE A 102 -5.98 -8.70 4.61
CA ILE A 102 -6.43 -10.00 4.09
C ILE A 102 -5.38 -11.09 4.36
N LEU A 103 -4.11 -10.83 4.00
CA LEU A 103 -3.05 -11.82 4.17
C LEU A 103 -2.70 -12.07 5.64
N PHE A 104 -2.70 -11.01 6.46
CA PHE A 104 -2.43 -11.11 7.89
C PHE A 104 -3.51 -11.92 8.60
N THR A 105 -4.79 -11.65 8.33
CA THR A 105 -5.90 -12.43 8.87
C THR A 105 -5.82 -13.89 8.42
N TYR A 106 -5.53 -14.14 7.14
CA TYR A 106 -5.39 -15.52 6.66
C TYR A 106 -4.27 -16.27 7.40
N ALA A 107 -3.11 -15.64 7.59
CA ALA A 107 -1.97 -16.23 8.28
C ALA A 107 -2.24 -16.49 9.78
N THR A 108 -2.96 -15.58 10.45
CA THR A 108 -3.21 -15.64 11.89
C THR A 108 -4.41 -16.50 12.28
N CYS A 109 -5.33 -16.81 11.36
CA CYS A 109 -6.50 -17.66 11.61
C CYS A 109 -6.25 -19.16 11.43
N GLY A 110 -5.01 -19.63 11.61
CA GLY A 110 -4.68 -21.06 11.58
C GLY A 110 -4.82 -21.76 10.23
N LYS A 111 -4.85 -21.00 9.13
CA LYS A 111 -4.94 -21.56 7.76
C LYS A 111 -3.60 -22.13 7.24
N CYS A 112 -2.60 -22.16 8.11
CA CYS A 112 -1.23 -22.59 7.87
C CYS A 112 -0.77 -23.64 8.91
N PRO A 113 -1.54 -24.73 9.14
CA PRO A 113 -1.40 -25.59 10.33
C PRO A 113 -0.07 -26.33 10.44
N LEU A 114 0.62 -26.55 9.32
CA LEU A 114 1.92 -27.23 9.30
C LEU A 114 3.07 -26.36 9.81
N THR A 115 2.86 -25.04 9.93
CA THR A 115 3.91 -24.09 10.29
C THR A 115 3.48 -23.17 11.44
N TRP A 116 2.27 -22.61 11.37
CA TRP A 116 1.75 -21.72 12.40
C TRP A 116 0.22 -21.76 12.43
N THR A 117 -0.32 -22.10 13.59
CA THR A 117 -1.76 -22.22 13.84
C THR A 117 -2.41 -20.90 14.29
N GLY A 118 -1.64 -19.81 14.39
CA GLY A 118 -2.12 -18.50 14.81
C GLY A 118 -1.78 -18.15 16.26
N PHE A 119 -2.42 -17.10 16.77
CA PHE A 119 -2.28 -16.70 18.17
C PHE A 119 -3.05 -17.65 19.08
N SER A 120 -2.48 -17.99 20.24
CA SER A 120 -3.19 -18.67 21.33
C SER A 120 -4.19 -17.72 21.98
N ILE A 121 -5.31 -18.27 22.45
CA ILE A 121 -6.26 -17.59 23.34
C ILE A 121 -5.75 -17.72 24.78
#